data_AF-A0A963HH77-F1
#
_entry.id   AF-A0A963HH77-F1
#
_cell.length_a   1.000
_cell.length_b   1.000
_cell.length_c   1.000
_cell.angle_alpha   90.00
_cell.angle_beta   90.00
_cell.angle_gamma   90.00
#
_symmetry.space_group_name_H-M   'P 1'
#
loop_
_entity.id
_entity.type
_entity.pdbx_description
1 polymer ?
#
loop_
_entity_poly.entity_id
_entity_poly.type
_entity_poly.pdbx_seq_one_letter_code
_entity_poly.pdbx_strand_id
1 'polypeptide(L)'
;MNKTEETVPVADTPSTRARKTRTAPRSKNKGAPRASAAGDTAPDFSSAGIEDFEIEQAIDAAQDSKLVAVKDILAHSAADPQAKTDALEAILDGASPDDIHMLRRALMRADLPQSPGAHPDDELSPDWRKGGYPYRNLMSRKAYEKQKYRLQVELLKLQAWVKETGQRVVILFEGRDA
;
A
#
# COMPACT_ATOMS: atom_id res chain seq x y z
N MET A 1 -27.14 -76.13 4.70
CA MET A 1 -26.00 -75.19 4.71
C MET A 1 -26.51 -73.81 4.32
N ASN A 2 -26.59 -72.92 5.29
CA ASN A 2 -27.11 -71.57 5.14
C ASN A 2 -26.04 -70.66 4.51
N LYS A 3 -26.41 -69.83 3.54
CA LYS A 3 -25.67 -68.60 3.23
C LYS A 3 -26.68 -67.47 3.04
N THR A 4 -26.63 -66.57 4.01
CA THR A 4 -27.46 -65.41 4.26
C THR A 4 -27.15 -64.31 3.24
N GLU A 5 -28.18 -63.70 2.68
CA GLU A 5 -28.12 -62.38 2.05
C GLU A 5 -27.94 -61.34 3.18
N GLU A 6 -26.92 -60.51 3.09
CA GLU A 6 -26.78 -59.36 4.01
C GLU A 6 -26.44 -58.11 3.18
N THR A 7 -27.47 -57.28 3.05
CA THR A 7 -27.46 -55.90 2.58
C THR A 7 -26.60 -55.03 3.50
N VAL A 8 -25.62 -54.31 2.95
CA VAL A 8 -24.87 -53.30 3.71
C VAL A 8 -25.51 -51.92 3.48
N PRO A 9 -25.94 -51.19 4.52
CA PRO A 9 -26.50 -49.85 4.38
C PRO A 9 -25.40 -48.78 4.25
N VAL A 10 -25.67 -47.79 3.40
CA VAL A 10 -24.96 -46.51 3.29
C VAL A 10 -25.13 -45.74 4.61
N ALA A 11 -24.02 -45.43 5.28
CA ALA A 11 -23.99 -44.55 6.43
C ALA A 11 -23.25 -43.25 6.08
N ASP A 12 -24.00 -42.23 5.66
CA ASP A 12 -23.54 -40.85 5.68
C ASP A 12 -23.27 -40.45 7.14
N THR A 13 -22.00 -40.28 7.48
CA THR A 13 -21.62 -39.73 8.79
C THR A 13 -21.41 -38.22 8.61
N PRO A 14 -22.14 -37.33 9.31
CA PRO A 14 -21.86 -35.91 9.25
C PRO A 14 -20.53 -35.66 9.96
N SER A 15 -19.48 -35.39 9.17
CA SER A 15 -18.19 -34.93 9.66
C SER A 15 -18.41 -33.60 10.40
N THR A 16 -18.44 -33.68 11.74
CA THR A 16 -18.57 -32.54 12.63
C THR A 16 -17.36 -31.63 12.41
N ARG A 17 -17.53 -30.54 11.65
CA ARG A 17 -16.50 -29.53 11.42
C ARG A 17 -16.25 -28.79 12.73
N ALA A 18 -15.23 -29.22 13.48
CA ALA A 18 -14.77 -28.52 14.67
C ALA A 18 -14.44 -27.07 14.28
N ARG A 19 -15.28 -26.14 14.76
CA ARG A 19 -15.12 -24.70 14.57
C ARG A 19 -13.85 -24.27 15.31
N LYS A 20 -12.73 -24.18 14.59
CA LYS A 20 -11.52 -23.51 15.09
C LYS A 20 -11.94 -22.12 15.55
N THR A 21 -11.73 -21.86 16.83
CA THR A 21 -11.93 -20.56 17.44
C THR A 21 -11.07 -19.56 16.66
N ARG A 22 -11.72 -18.60 16.00
CA ARG A 22 -11.05 -17.45 15.38
C ARG A 22 -10.39 -16.67 16.52
N THR A 23 -9.09 -16.88 16.74
CA THR A 23 -8.26 -15.94 17.50
C THR A 23 -8.45 -14.58 16.85
N ALA A 24 -8.90 -13.59 17.65
CA ALA A 24 -9.13 -12.23 17.20
C ALA A 24 -7.88 -11.70 16.47
N PRO A 25 -8.02 -10.97 15.35
CA PRO A 25 -6.86 -10.38 14.71
C PRO A 25 -6.25 -9.39 15.69
N ARG A 26 -4.99 -9.62 16.08
CA ARG A 26 -4.19 -8.63 16.81
C ARG A 26 -4.22 -7.35 15.98
N SER A 27 -4.86 -6.31 16.50
CA SER A 27 -4.74 -4.95 15.97
C SER A 27 -3.26 -4.61 15.89
N LYS A 28 -2.68 -4.71 14.69
CA LYS A 28 -1.31 -4.27 14.44
C LYS A 28 -1.36 -2.75 14.54
N ASN A 29 -0.51 -2.19 15.39
CA ASN A 29 -0.39 -0.76 15.59
C ASN A 29 -0.10 -0.08 14.24
N LYS A 30 -1.11 0.51 13.59
CA LYS A 30 -1.03 1.12 12.24
C LYS A 30 -0.06 2.32 12.16
N GLY A 31 0.63 2.66 13.26
CA GLY A 31 1.56 3.79 13.33
C GLY A 31 2.99 3.44 13.76
N ALA A 32 3.32 2.16 14.00
CA ALA A 32 4.70 1.78 14.32
C ALA A 32 5.57 1.67 13.04
N PRO A 33 6.82 2.16 13.04
CA PRO A 33 7.75 1.94 11.94
C PRO A 33 7.93 0.44 11.67
N ARG A 34 7.97 0.05 10.40
CA ARG A 34 8.19 -1.34 9.97
C ARG A 34 9.70 -1.59 9.92
N ALA A 35 10.21 -2.60 10.60
CA ALA A 35 11.63 -2.92 10.56
C ALA A 35 12.03 -3.48 9.17
N SER A 36 13.18 -3.04 8.64
CA SER A 36 13.69 -3.51 7.34
C SER A 36 13.98 -5.01 7.33
N ALA A 37 14.43 -5.56 8.46
CA ALA A 37 14.69 -6.99 8.63
C ALA A 37 13.44 -7.88 8.50
N ALA A 38 12.23 -7.31 8.66
CA ALA A 38 10.99 -8.07 8.49
C ALA A 38 10.58 -8.24 7.01
N GLY A 39 11.21 -7.49 6.09
CA GLY A 39 10.82 -7.45 4.69
C GLY A 39 9.46 -6.76 4.45
N ASP A 40 9.11 -6.56 3.19
CA ASP A 40 7.77 -6.10 2.77
C ASP A 40 7.04 -7.23 2.05
N THR A 41 6.82 -8.34 2.75
CA THR A 41 6.15 -9.53 2.22
C THR A 41 4.87 -9.82 3.01
N ALA A 42 3.98 -10.60 2.41
CA ALA A 42 2.78 -11.08 3.08
C ALA A 42 3.15 -11.78 4.41
N PRO A 43 2.37 -11.58 5.50
CA PRO A 43 2.65 -12.19 6.79
C PRO A 43 2.43 -13.72 6.79
N ASP A 44 1.69 -14.21 5.80
CA ASP A 44 1.35 -15.60 5.55
C ASP A 44 1.50 -15.83 4.03
N PHE A 45 2.13 -16.95 3.65
CA PHE A 45 2.36 -17.34 2.25
C PHE A 45 1.25 -18.24 1.68
N SER A 46 0.16 -18.46 2.41
CA SER A 46 -1.04 -19.07 1.85
C SER A 46 -1.63 -18.16 0.78
N SER A 47 -2.27 -18.74 -0.24
CA SER A 47 -2.87 -17.96 -1.33
C SER A 47 -3.86 -16.91 -0.83
N ALA A 48 -4.67 -17.25 0.18
CA ALA A 48 -5.61 -16.32 0.79
C ALA A 48 -4.92 -15.22 1.61
N GLY A 49 -3.85 -15.55 2.34
CA GLY A 49 -3.07 -14.57 3.11
C GLY A 49 -2.32 -13.58 2.21
N ILE A 50 -1.82 -14.04 1.06
CA ILE A 50 -1.20 -13.19 0.03
C ILE A 50 -2.26 -12.29 -0.61
N GLU A 51 -3.41 -12.86 -1.01
CA GLU A 51 -4.51 -12.11 -1.62
C GLU A 51 -5.01 -10.98 -0.71
N ASP A 52 -5.34 -11.29 0.54
CA ASP A 52 -5.80 -10.30 1.52
C ASP A 52 -4.76 -9.19 1.74
N PHE A 53 -3.48 -9.57 1.84
CA PHE A 53 -2.39 -8.62 1.99
C PHE A 53 -2.27 -7.71 0.78
N GLU A 54 -2.17 -8.25 -0.44
CA GLU A 54 -2.03 -7.46 -1.66
C GLU A 54 -3.22 -6.53 -1.88
N ILE A 55 -4.44 -6.96 -1.57
CA ILE A 55 -5.63 -6.12 -1.65
C ILE A 55 -5.53 -4.94 -0.67
N GLU A 56 -5.21 -5.18 0.61
CA GLU A 56 -5.07 -4.10 1.60
C GLU A 56 -3.98 -3.10 1.15
N GLN A 57 -2.87 -3.62 0.65
CA GLN A 57 -1.72 -2.84 0.22
C GLN A 57 -2.04 -1.98 -1.01
N ALA A 58 -2.76 -2.54 -1.99
CA ALA A 58 -3.20 -1.83 -3.18
C ALA A 58 -4.22 -0.73 -2.85
N ILE A 59 -5.15 -0.98 -1.92
CA ILE A 59 -6.11 0.02 -1.45
C ILE A 59 -5.38 1.18 -0.77
N ASP A 60 -4.49 0.88 0.18
CA ASP A 60 -3.72 1.90 0.91
C ASP A 60 -2.87 2.74 -0.06
N ALA A 61 -2.16 2.09 -0.99
CA ALA A 61 -1.35 2.76 -1.99
C ALA A 61 -2.19 3.65 -2.92
N ALA A 62 -3.36 3.19 -3.36
CA ALA A 62 -4.26 3.97 -4.20
C ALA A 62 -4.79 5.21 -3.47
N GLN A 63 -5.17 5.08 -2.20
CA GLN A 63 -5.63 6.20 -1.37
C GLN A 63 -4.53 7.24 -1.14
N ASP A 64 -3.32 6.79 -0.79
CA ASP A 64 -2.18 7.69 -0.58
C ASP A 64 -1.77 8.41 -1.87
N SER A 65 -1.72 7.69 -3.00
CA SER A 65 -1.42 8.28 -4.31
C SER A 65 -2.46 9.32 -4.73
N LYS A 66 -3.77 9.01 -4.58
CA LYS A 66 -4.87 9.95 -4.85
C LYS A 66 -4.72 11.21 -4.00
N LEU A 67 -4.47 11.06 -2.70
CA LEU A 67 -4.26 12.19 -1.80
C LEU A 67 -3.06 13.05 -2.21
N VAL A 68 -1.94 12.44 -2.57
CA VAL A 68 -0.74 13.18 -3.02
C VAL A 68 -1.06 13.97 -4.28
N ALA A 69 -1.73 13.38 -5.26
CA ALA A 69 -2.13 14.05 -6.49
C ALA A 69 -3.07 15.24 -6.21
N VAL A 70 -4.08 15.07 -5.35
CA VAL A 70 -5.00 16.17 -4.99
C VAL A 70 -4.26 17.30 -4.29
N LYS A 71 -3.36 17.00 -3.35
CA LYS A 71 -2.56 18.04 -2.68
C LYS A 71 -1.64 18.77 -3.66
N ASP A 72 -1.08 18.05 -4.62
CA ASP A 72 -0.23 18.64 -5.65
C ASP A 72 -1.04 19.56 -6.57
N ILE A 73 -2.21 19.10 -7.02
CA ILE A 73 -3.15 19.92 -7.80
C ILE A 73 -3.50 21.18 -7.01
N LEU A 74 -3.94 21.08 -5.75
CA LEU A 74 -4.31 22.24 -4.92
C LEU A 74 -3.14 23.20 -4.66
N ALA A 75 -1.91 22.70 -4.60
CA ALA A 75 -0.72 23.52 -4.43
C ALA A 75 -0.38 24.32 -5.71
N HIS A 76 -0.66 23.75 -6.88
CA HIS A 76 -0.36 24.37 -8.19
C HIS A 76 -1.58 25.03 -8.86
N SER A 77 -2.81 24.70 -8.44
CA SER A 77 -4.07 25.27 -8.93
C SER A 77 -4.33 26.61 -8.24
N ALA A 78 -3.75 27.65 -8.84
CA ALA A 78 -4.00 29.07 -8.60
C ALA A 78 -3.53 29.65 -7.26
N ALA A 79 -2.99 30.87 -7.34
CA ALA A 79 -2.70 31.73 -6.18
C ALA A 79 -3.99 32.26 -5.51
N ASP A 80 -5.15 32.10 -6.19
CA ASP A 80 -6.46 32.58 -5.75
C ASP A 80 -7.17 31.50 -4.89
N PRO A 81 -7.57 31.83 -3.64
CA PRO A 81 -8.36 30.95 -2.78
C PRO A 81 -9.63 30.39 -3.44
N GLN A 82 -10.27 31.14 -4.35
CA GLN A 82 -11.52 30.72 -4.99
C GLN A 82 -11.29 29.60 -6.01
N ALA A 83 -10.24 29.69 -6.82
CA ALA A 83 -9.90 28.64 -7.77
C ALA A 83 -9.46 27.33 -7.07
N LYS A 84 -8.93 27.40 -5.84
CA LYS A 84 -8.65 26.22 -5.02
C LYS A 84 -9.92 25.55 -4.51
N THR A 85 -10.95 26.32 -4.15
CA THR A 85 -12.25 25.75 -3.76
C THR A 85 -12.93 25.08 -4.93
N ASP A 86 -12.89 25.70 -6.12
CA ASP A 86 -13.52 25.15 -7.32
C ASP A 86 -12.81 23.87 -7.78
N ALA A 87 -11.48 23.84 -7.73
CA ALA A 87 -10.69 22.64 -8.02
C ALA A 87 -10.95 21.51 -7.00
N LEU A 88 -11.09 21.86 -5.72
CA LEU A 88 -11.45 20.90 -4.67
C LEU A 88 -12.86 20.35 -4.90
N GLU A 89 -13.83 21.19 -5.23
CA GLU A 89 -15.21 20.81 -5.50
C GLU A 89 -15.29 19.87 -6.72
N ALA A 90 -14.60 20.19 -7.81
CA ALA A 90 -14.53 19.31 -8.99
C ALA A 90 -13.92 17.92 -8.68
N ILE A 91 -12.94 17.86 -7.77
CA ILE A 91 -12.35 16.58 -7.32
C ILE A 91 -13.35 15.82 -6.43
N LEU A 92 -14.09 16.52 -5.58
CA LEU A 92 -15.06 15.91 -4.66
C LEU A 92 -16.30 15.39 -5.41
N ASP A 93 -16.78 16.09 -6.43
CA ASP A 93 -17.91 15.65 -7.26
C ASP A 93 -17.61 14.37 -8.06
N GLY A 94 -16.34 14.16 -8.43
CA GLY A 94 -15.88 12.94 -9.10
C GLY A 94 -15.52 11.77 -8.17
N ALA A 95 -15.55 11.96 -6.85
CA ALA A 95 -15.10 10.97 -5.88
C ALA A 95 -16.27 10.12 -5.32
N SER A 96 -15.99 8.86 -4.95
CA SER A 96 -16.99 8.03 -4.27
C SER A 96 -17.29 8.57 -2.85
N PRO A 97 -18.47 8.26 -2.26
CA PRO A 97 -18.80 8.73 -0.91
C PRO A 97 -17.75 8.36 0.15
N ASP A 98 -17.13 7.19 0.03
CA ASP A 98 -16.07 6.74 0.94
C ASP A 98 -14.75 7.51 0.72
N ASP A 99 -14.41 7.81 -0.54
CA ASP A 99 -13.25 8.63 -0.90
C ASP A 99 -13.37 10.05 -0.32
N ILE A 100 -14.55 10.66 -0.39
CA ILE A 100 -14.80 12.02 0.13
C ILE A 100 -14.50 12.09 1.64
N HIS A 101 -14.98 11.09 2.40
CA HIS A 101 -14.73 11.03 3.83
C HIS A 101 -13.24 10.87 4.16
N MET A 102 -12.53 10.08 3.35
CA MET A 102 -11.08 9.90 3.49
C MET A 102 -10.31 11.19 3.19
N LEU A 103 -10.62 11.87 2.08
CA LEU A 103 -10.00 13.13 1.70
C LEU A 103 -10.24 14.20 2.78
N ARG A 104 -11.48 14.36 3.26
CA ARG A 104 -11.83 15.35 4.29
C ARG A 104 -11.06 15.11 5.58
N ARG A 105 -10.96 13.86 6.04
CA ARG A 105 -10.19 13.51 7.24
C ARG A 105 -8.69 13.78 7.06
N ALA A 106 -8.17 13.50 5.87
CA ALA A 106 -6.76 13.67 5.58
C ALA A 106 -6.34 15.14 5.39
N LEU A 107 -7.21 15.99 4.85
CA LEU A 107 -7.03 17.45 4.84
C LEU A 107 -7.01 18.00 6.27
N MET A 108 -7.98 17.61 7.11
CA MET A 108 -8.08 18.08 8.50
C MET A 108 -6.88 17.68 9.38
N ARG A 109 -6.17 16.59 9.05
CA ARG A 109 -4.94 16.16 9.74
C ARG A 109 -3.66 16.75 9.15
N ALA A 110 -3.72 17.41 7.99
CA ALA A 110 -2.53 17.85 7.26
C ALA A 110 -1.81 19.03 7.90
N ASP A 111 -2.48 19.79 8.78
CA ASP A 111 -1.94 20.97 9.46
C ASP A 111 -1.19 20.67 10.77
N LEU A 112 -0.99 19.39 11.12
CA LEU A 112 -0.21 19.06 12.31
C LEU A 112 1.30 19.15 11.99
N PRO A 113 2.07 20.00 12.68
CA PRO A 113 3.50 20.08 12.49
C PRO A 113 4.15 18.73 12.80
N GLN A 114 4.97 18.23 11.87
CA GLN A 114 5.82 17.06 12.11
C GLN A 114 6.83 17.44 13.19
N SER A 115 6.98 16.61 14.23
CA SER A 115 7.96 16.86 15.29
C SER A 115 9.38 16.92 14.71
N PRO A 116 10.25 17.84 15.19
CA PRO A 116 11.60 18.07 14.65
C PRO A 116 12.63 16.98 15.00
N GLY A 117 12.18 15.74 15.23
CA GLY A 117 13.07 14.58 15.40
C GLY A 117 13.50 14.00 14.05
N ALA A 118 14.56 13.19 14.05
CA ALA A 118 14.92 12.40 12.87
C ALA A 118 13.73 11.52 12.46
N HIS A 119 13.35 11.57 11.18
CA HIS A 119 12.24 10.77 10.67
C HIS A 119 12.59 9.28 10.83
N PRO A 120 11.64 8.41 11.23
CA PRO A 120 11.92 6.98 11.44
C PRO A 120 12.49 6.28 10.20
N ASP A 121 12.14 6.76 9.00
CA ASP A 121 12.66 6.23 7.73
C ASP A 121 14.17 6.46 7.55
N ASP A 122 14.75 7.47 8.22
CA ASP A 122 16.17 7.85 8.10
C ASP A 122 17.06 7.19 9.17
N GLU A 123 16.48 6.38 10.06
CA GLU A 123 17.22 5.73 11.13
C GLU A 123 18.14 4.63 10.57
N LEU A 124 19.44 4.70 10.89
CA LEU A 124 20.44 3.76 10.39
C LEU A 124 20.47 2.45 11.21
N SER A 125 20.65 1.32 10.53
CA SER A 125 20.84 0.01 11.14
C SER A 125 22.22 -0.10 11.80
N PRO A 126 22.38 -0.66 13.01
CA PRO A 126 23.69 -0.76 13.68
C PRO A 126 24.81 -1.39 12.82
N ASP A 127 24.45 -2.31 11.93
CA ASP A 127 25.38 -3.04 11.08
C ASP A 127 25.54 -2.46 9.66
N TRP A 128 25.04 -1.24 9.40
CA TRP A 128 25.09 -0.63 8.05
C TRP A 128 26.50 -0.50 7.48
N ARG A 129 27.51 -0.33 8.35
CA ARG A 129 28.94 -0.24 7.94
C ARG A 129 29.57 -1.61 7.63
N LYS A 130 28.89 -2.71 7.97
CA LYS A 130 29.38 -4.08 7.79
C LYS A 130 28.80 -4.76 6.55
N GLY A 131 28.14 -4.01 5.67
CA GLY A 131 27.54 -4.50 4.44
C GLY A 131 26.06 -4.93 4.54
N GLY A 132 25.42 -4.71 5.69
CA GLY A 132 23.96 -4.90 5.84
C GLY A 132 23.15 -3.76 5.20
N TYR A 133 21.83 -3.97 5.03
CA TYR A 133 20.93 -2.92 4.57
C TYR A 133 21.00 -1.69 5.50
N PRO A 134 21.13 -0.46 4.95
CA PRO A 134 21.59 0.68 5.74
C PRO A 134 20.55 1.24 6.72
N TYR A 135 19.27 1.04 6.45
CA TYR A 135 18.19 1.60 7.27
C TYR A 135 17.59 0.57 8.21
N ARG A 136 17.27 1.01 9.43
CA ARG A 136 16.61 0.18 10.45
C ARG A 136 15.16 -0.11 10.09
N ASN A 137 14.49 0.86 9.46
CA ASN A 137 13.07 0.78 9.13
C ASN A 137 12.88 0.80 7.61
N LEU A 138 11.84 0.12 7.13
CA LEU A 138 11.30 0.33 5.78
C LEU A 138 10.71 1.72 5.71
N MET A 139 10.82 2.34 4.54
CA MET A 139 10.18 3.61 4.26
C MET A 139 8.68 3.51 4.55
N SER A 140 8.13 4.52 5.20
CA SER A 140 6.70 4.65 5.41
C SER A 140 5.98 4.66 4.06
N ARG A 141 4.85 3.95 3.95
CA ARG A 141 4.07 3.86 2.70
C ARG A 141 3.75 5.25 2.14
N LYS A 142 3.31 6.15 3.02
CA LYS A 142 2.99 7.52 2.67
C LYS A 142 4.18 8.31 2.09
N ALA A 143 5.38 8.16 2.66
CA ALA A 143 6.57 8.82 2.13
C ALA A 143 6.96 8.22 0.76
N TYR A 144 6.91 6.89 0.66
CA TYR A 144 7.17 6.15 -0.57
C TYR A 144 6.21 6.57 -1.70
N GLU A 145 4.90 6.52 -1.47
CA GLU A 145 3.88 6.90 -2.45
C GLU A 145 4.01 8.37 -2.89
N LYS A 146 4.33 9.26 -1.95
CA LYS A 146 4.59 10.67 -2.27
C LYS A 146 5.79 10.85 -3.19
N GLN A 147 6.90 10.18 -2.91
CA GLN A 147 8.10 10.26 -3.75
C GLN A 147 7.86 9.58 -5.10
N LYS A 148 7.21 8.40 -5.11
CA LYS A 148 6.84 7.66 -6.31
C LYS A 148 6.02 8.52 -7.27
N TYR A 149 5.00 9.23 -6.77
CA TYR A 149 4.19 10.15 -7.58
C TYR A 149 5.05 11.23 -8.26
N ARG A 150 5.94 11.89 -7.50
CA ARG A 150 6.83 12.92 -8.05
C ARG A 150 7.76 12.36 -9.12
N LEU A 151 8.34 11.20 -8.88
CA LEU A 151 9.19 10.53 -9.87
C LEU A 151 8.41 10.16 -11.14
N GLN A 152 7.15 9.73 -11.01
CA GLN A 152 6.28 9.47 -12.16
C GLN A 152 6.05 10.72 -13.00
N VAL A 153 5.84 11.88 -12.37
CA VAL A 153 5.74 13.16 -13.10
C VAL A 153 7.03 13.48 -13.85
N GLU A 154 8.20 13.27 -13.24
CA GLU A 154 9.48 13.48 -13.93
C GLU A 154 9.69 12.48 -15.09
N LEU A 155 9.25 11.24 -14.93
CA LEU A 155 9.29 10.24 -16.02
C LEU A 155 8.40 10.64 -17.20
N LEU A 156 7.26 11.31 -16.96
CA LEU A 156 6.44 11.87 -18.03
C LEU A 156 7.15 13.00 -18.77
N LYS A 157 7.89 13.86 -18.06
CA LYS A 157 8.72 14.90 -18.68
C LYS A 157 9.84 14.29 -19.53
N LEU A 158 10.52 13.26 -19.01
CA LEU A 158 11.52 12.50 -19.76
C LEU A 158 10.89 11.90 -21.04
N GLN A 159 9.71 11.29 -20.93
CA GLN A 159 9.02 10.72 -22.08
C GLN A 159 8.68 11.77 -23.14
N ALA A 160 8.19 12.94 -22.72
CA ALA A 160 7.90 14.05 -23.64
C ALA A 160 9.16 14.51 -24.37
N TRP A 161 10.27 14.68 -23.64
CA TRP A 161 11.57 15.07 -24.21
C TRP A 161 12.11 14.02 -25.19
N VAL A 162 12.02 12.72 -24.88
CA VAL A 162 12.45 11.65 -25.79
C VAL A 162 11.66 11.71 -27.10
N LYS A 163 10.35 11.96 -27.03
CA LYS A 163 9.50 12.11 -28.23
C LYS A 163 9.89 13.33 -29.06
N GLU A 164 10.14 14.46 -28.42
CA GLU A 164 10.53 15.71 -29.09
C GLU A 164 11.90 15.59 -29.78
N THR A 165 12.85 14.93 -29.13
CA THR A 165 14.24 14.82 -29.62
C THR A 165 14.48 13.62 -30.55
N GLY A 166 13.52 12.69 -30.65
CA GLY A 166 13.66 11.47 -31.45
C GLY A 166 14.64 10.45 -30.89
N GLN A 167 15.03 10.57 -29.61
CA GLN A 167 15.95 9.65 -28.95
C GLN A 167 15.33 8.26 -28.73
N ARG A 168 16.17 7.24 -28.53
CA ARG A 168 15.74 5.87 -28.18
C ARG A 168 16.38 5.47 -26.86
N VAL A 169 15.56 4.99 -25.93
CA VAL A 169 16.00 4.59 -24.58
C VAL A 169 15.59 3.13 -24.34
N VAL A 170 16.53 2.32 -23.86
CA VAL A 170 16.32 0.92 -23.46
C VAL A 170 16.81 0.76 -22.02
N ILE A 171 15.99 0.14 -21.16
CA ILE A 171 16.32 -0.14 -19.76
C ILE A 171 16.21 -1.65 -19.55
N LEU A 172 17.30 -2.28 -19.13
CA LEU A 172 17.36 -3.71 -18.80
C LEU A 172 17.42 -3.86 -17.28
N PHE A 173 16.55 -4.71 -16.73
CA PHE A 173 16.54 -5.06 -15.32
C PHE A 173 16.96 -6.53 -15.16
N GLU A 174 17.95 -6.78 -14.32
CA GLU A 174 18.49 -8.10 -13.98
C GLU A 174 18.47 -8.28 -12.46
N GLY A 175 18.34 -9.52 -11.95
CA GLY A 175 18.21 -9.75 -10.51
C GLY A 175 18.30 -11.23 -10.10
N ARG A 176 18.37 -11.46 -8.79
CA ARG A 176 18.21 -12.80 -8.20
C ARG A 176 16.72 -13.15 -8.17
N ASP A 177 16.40 -14.44 -8.23
CA ASP A 177 15.03 -14.93 -8.02
C ASP A 177 14.52 -14.54 -6.63
N ALA A 178 13.23 -14.21 -6.53
CA ALA A 178 12.62 -13.52 -5.38
C ALA A 178 11.67 -14.43 -4.59
#